data_AF-A0A940VDY4-F1
#
_entry.id   AF-A0A940VDY4-F1
#
_cell.length_a   1.000
_cell.length_b   1.000
_cell.length_c   1.000
_cell.angle_alpha   90.00
_cell.angle_beta   90.00
_cell.angle_gamma   90.00
#
_symmetry.space_group_name_H-M   'P 1'
#
loop_
_entity.id
_entity.type
_entity.pdbx_description
1 polymer ?
#
loop_
_entity_poly.entity_id
_entity_poly.type
_entity_poly.pdbx_seq_one_letter_code
_entity_poly.pdbx_strand_id
1 'polypeptide(L)'
;ETEDLRTKMRDLEDGVFDLMQSDPVPVARVDSLLAEISHTRLEIARIASRKLIEAKGVLPPEEERFFFDAILESRPTPHFTRGEGQRRSDGRGEGRGDGQGRREGRGEGP
;
A
#
# COMPACT_ATOMS: atom_id res chain seq x y z
N GLU A 1 10.02 23.65 -7.49
CA GLU A 1 8.98 23.29 -8.50
C GLU A 1 8.17 22.07 -8.06
N THR A 2 8.77 20.91 -7.79
CA THR A 2 8.00 19.78 -7.26
C THR A 2 7.77 19.83 -5.74
N GLU A 3 8.51 20.65 -5.00
CA GLU A 3 8.39 20.74 -3.53
C GLU A 3 7.01 21.21 -3.06
N ASP A 4 6.41 22.18 -3.76
CA ASP A 4 5.06 22.66 -3.43
C ASP A 4 4.02 21.57 -3.65
N LEU A 5 4.16 20.79 -4.74
CA LEU A 5 3.28 19.65 -5.03
C LEU A 5 3.48 18.49 -4.05
N ARG A 6 4.70 18.25 -3.58
CA ARG A 6 5.00 17.25 -2.55
C ARG A 6 4.42 17.64 -1.20
N THR A 7 4.50 18.92 -0.85
CA THR A 7 3.88 19.47 0.36
C THR A 7 2.36 19.33 0.27
N LYS A 8 1.76 19.77 -0.83
CA LYS A 8 0.32 19.58 -1.09
C LYS A 8 -0.11 18.12 -0.99
N MET A 9 0.68 17.20 -1.55
CA MET A 9 0.38 15.76 -1.47
C MET A 9 0.37 15.26 -0.03
N ARG A 10 1.33 15.69 0.80
CA ARG A 10 1.36 15.36 2.23
C ARG A 10 0.13 15.90 2.95
N ASP A 11 -0.22 17.17 2.73
CA ASP A 11 -1.38 17.80 3.38
C ASP A 11 -2.70 17.08 3.01
N LEU A 12 -2.83 16.62 1.75
CA LEU A 12 -3.97 15.84 1.31
C LEU A 12 -4.00 14.44 1.95
N GLU A 13 -2.86 13.77 2.06
CA GLU A 13 -2.73 12.45 2.70
C GLU A 13 -3.05 12.53 4.21
N ASP A 14 -2.55 13.56 4.89
CA ASP A 14 -2.87 13.85 6.29
C ASP A 14 -4.39 14.10 6.45
N GLY A 15 -4.99 14.89 5.54
CA GLY A 15 -6.43 15.13 5.54
C GLY A 15 -7.28 13.87 5.33
N VAL A 16 -6.83 12.92 4.50
CA VAL A 16 -7.50 11.60 4.36
C VAL A 16 -7.41 10.83 5.67
N PHE A 17 -6.23 10.81 6.30
CA PHE A 17 -5.99 10.09 7.55
C PHE A 17 -6.87 10.64 8.69
N ASP A 18 -7.04 11.96 8.78
CA ASP A 18 -7.90 12.61 9.78
C ASP A 18 -9.39 12.26 9.58
N LEU A 19 -9.87 12.27 8.33
CA LEU A 19 -11.27 11.93 8.03
C LEU A 19 -11.57 10.45 8.29
N MET A 20 -10.60 9.56 8.05
CA MET A 20 -10.74 8.14 8.34
C MET A 20 -10.85 7.82 9.83
N GLN A 21 -10.38 8.71 10.71
CA GLN A 21 -10.53 8.56 12.17
C GLN A 21 -11.89 9.04 12.69
N SER A 22 -12.70 9.69 11.86
CA SER A 22 -14.02 10.20 12.24
C SER A 22 -15.09 9.09 12.20
N ASP A 23 -16.12 9.17 13.05
CA ASP A 23 -17.27 8.25 13.05
C ASP A 23 -18.61 9.03 13.02
N PRO A 24 -19.40 8.94 11.93
CA PRO A 24 -19.15 8.15 10.72
C PRO A 24 -18.08 8.78 9.81
N VAL A 25 -17.38 7.93 9.06
CA VAL A 25 -16.40 8.39 8.05
C VAL A 25 -17.12 9.15 6.93
N PRO A 26 -16.73 10.40 6.64
CA PRO A 26 -17.34 11.19 5.57
C PRO A 26 -16.80 10.76 4.19
N VAL A 27 -17.29 9.63 3.67
CA VAL A 27 -16.82 8.98 2.43
C VAL A 27 -16.68 9.94 1.24
N ALA A 28 -17.70 10.77 0.98
CA ALA A 28 -17.66 11.71 -0.14
C ALA A 28 -16.49 12.71 -0.04
N ARG A 29 -16.09 13.09 1.18
CA ARG A 29 -14.94 13.98 1.39
C ARG A 29 -13.62 13.23 1.21
N VAL A 30 -13.54 11.99 1.69
CA VAL A 30 -12.38 11.11 1.47
C VAL A 30 -12.14 10.91 -0.04
N ASP A 31 -13.18 10.56 -0.79
CA ASP A 31 -13.10 10.36 -2.24
C ASP A 31 -12.61 11.61 -2.98
N SER A 32 -13.08 12.79 -2.57
CA SER A 32 -12.60 14.07 -3.10
C SER A 32 -11.09 14.26 -2.88
N LEU A 33 -10.58 13.99 -1.68
CA LEU A 33 -9.15 14.13 -1.39
C LEU A 33 -8.31 13.10 -2.17
N LEU A 34 -8.80 11.86 -2.31
CA LEU A 34 -8.12 10.83 -3.10
C LEU A 34 -8.04 11.21 -4.60
N ALA A 35 -9.08 11.86 -5.14
CA ALA A 35 -9.04 12.39 -6.50
C ALA A 35 -7.98 13.50 -6.65
N GLU A 36 -7.87 14.40 -5.67
CA GLU A 36 -6.84 15.45 -5.64
C GLU A 36 -5.41 14.89 -5.51
N ILE A 37 -5.22 13.84 -4.68
CA ILE A 37 -3.94 13.13 -4.57
C ILE A 37 -3.56 12.53 -5.92
N SER A 38 -4.50 11.87 -6.59
CA SER A 38 -4.28 11.25 -7.90
C SER A 38 -3.87 12.30 -8.95
N HIS A 39 -4.54 13.45 -8.96
CA HIS A 39 -4.20 14.57 -9.83
C HIS A 39 -2.79 15.11 -9.55
N THR A 40 -2.48 15.33 -8.27
CA THR A 40 -1.18 15.86 -7.84
C THR A 40 -0.03 14.91 -8.19
N ARG A 41 -0.22 13.60 -8.00
CA ARG A 41 0.76 12.57 -8.39
C ARG A 41 1.01 12.57 -9.89
N LEU A 42 -0.06 12.70 -10.70
CA LEU A 42 0.06 12.80 -12.15
C LEU A 42 0.83 14.05 -12.57
N GLU A 43 0.62 15.18 -11.90
CA GLU A 43 1.33 16.42 -12.19
C GLU A 43 2.82 16.32 -11.88
N ILE A 44 3.20 15.75 -10.73
CA ILE A 44 4.59 15.47 -10.38
C ILE A 44 5.23 14.55 -11.43
N ALA A 45 4.54 13.48 -11.84
CA ALA A 45 5.03 12.56 -12.86
C ALA A 45 5.23 13.25 -14.21
N ARG A 46 4.34 14.17 -14.60
CA ARG A 46 4.47 14.98 -15.83
C ARG A 46 5.70 15.89 -15.78
N ILE A 47 5.92 16.59 -14.68
CA ILE A 47 7.09 17.46 -14.49
C ILE A 47 8.38 16.62 -14.56
N ALA A 48 8.42 15.50 -13.84
CA ALA A 48 9.58 14.60 -13.87
C ALA A 48 9.86 14.09 -15.29
N SER A 49 8.83 13.64 -16.00
CA SER A 49 8.96 13.14 -17.37
C SER A 49 9.45 14.23 -18.33
N ARG A 50 8.96 15.46 -18.20
CA ARG A 50 9.44 16.60 -18.99
C ARG A 50 10.93 16.87 -18.75
N LYS A 51 11.36 16.88 -17.49
CA LYS A 51 12.78 17.07 -17.14
C LYS A 51 13.67 15.96 -17.68
N LEU A 52 13.18 14.72 -17.70
CA LEU A 52 13.91 13.60 -18.31
C LEU A 52 14.05 13.76 -19.83
N ILE A 53 13.01 14.24 -20.51
CA ILE A 53 13.05 14.53 -21.96
C ILE A 53 14.04 15.66 -22.25
N GLU A 54 14.01 16.74 -21.44
CA GLU A 54 14.95 17.87 -21.56
C GLU A 54 16.40 17.41 -21.31
N ALA A 55 16.64 16.61 -20.28
CA ALA A 55 17.95 16.06 -19.96
C ALA A 55 18.46 15.13 -21.07
N LYS A 56 17.60 14.30 -21.68
CA LYS A 56 17.97 13.49 -22.84
C LYS A 56 18.47 14.35 -24.00
N GLY A 57 17.80 15.47 -24.28
CA GLY A 57 18.10 16.33 -25.43
C GLY A 57 19.50 16.96 -25.42
N VAL A 58 20.20 16.93 -24.29
CA VAL A 58 21.56 17.46 -24.14
C VAL A 58 22.64 16.38 -24.08
N LEU A 59 22.27 15.10 -24.10
CA LEU A 59 23.21 13.97 -24.01
C LEU A 59 23.67 13.49 -25.39
N PRO A 60 24.94 13.07 -25.54
CA PRO A 60 25.39 12.31 -26.70
C PRO A 60 24.64 10.97 -26.82
N PRO A 61 24.44 10.44 -28.05
CA PRO A 61 23.72 9.17 -28.26
C PRO A 61 24.28 7.99 -27.46
N GLU A 62 25.60 7.98 -27.21
CA GLU A 62 26.27 6.92 -26.45
C GLU A 62 25.94 6.97 -24.94
N GLU A 63 25.61 8.16 -24.41
CA GLU A 63 25.30 8.38 -23.00
C GLU A 63 23.81 8.23 -22.68
N GLU A 64 22.93 8.35 -23.69
CA GLU A 64 21.48 8.19 -23.52
C GLU A 64 21.11 6.85 -22.88
N ARG A 65 21.78 5.76 -23.28
CA ARG A 65 21.48 4.41 -22.80
C ARG A 65 21.78 4.27 -21.30
N PHE A 66 22.96 4.71 -20.87
CA PHE A 66 23.35 4.70 -19.46
C PHE A 66 22.44 5.59 -18.60
N PHE A 67 22.03 6.74 -19.13
CA PHE A 67 21.08 7.62 -18.46
C PHE A 67 19.73 6.95 -18.19
N PHE A 68 19.16 6.27 -19.19
CA PHE A 68 17.89 5.57 -19.03
C PHE A 68 18.00 4.33 -18.13
N ASP A 69 19.10 3.57 -18.22
CA ASP A 69 19.34 2.40 -17.36
C ASP A 69 19.41 2.82 -15.89
N ALA A 70 20.13 3.90 -15.56
CA ALA A 70 20.20 4.45 -14.20
C ALA A 70 18.83 4.92 -13.65
N ILE A 71 17.98 5.49 -14.51
CA ILE A 71 16.62 5.90 -14.13
C ILE A 71 15.74 4.68 -13.82
N LEU A 72 15.89 3.58 -14.55
CA LEU A 72 15.11 2.36 -14.32
C LEU A 72 15.56 1.65 -13.04
N GLU A 73 16.86 1.60 -12.76
CA GLU A 73 17.42 1.00 -11.54
C GLU A 73 17.09 1.78 -10.26
N SER A 74 16.95 3.11 -10.35
CA SER A 74 16.62 3.96 -9.20
C SER A 74 15.14 3.95 -8.81
N ARG A 75 14.28 3.26 -9.57
CA ARG A 75 12.87 3.13 -9.19
C ARG A 75 12.77 2.23 -7.97
N PRO A 76 12.13 2.66 -6.88
CA PRO A 76 11.90 1.79 -5.75
C PRO A 76 11.07 0.60 -6.24
N THR A 77 11.67 -0.58 -6.24
CA THR A 77 10.94 -1.84 -6.35
C THR A 77 9.87 -1.82 -5.28
N PRO A 78 8.57 -2.02 -5.58
CA PRO A 78 7.59 -2.15 -4.54
C PRO A 78 8.01 -3.36 -3.69
N HIS A 79 8.59 -3.08 -2.52
CA HIS A 79 8.69 -4.05 -1.46
C HIS A 79 7.26 -4.30 -1.01
N PHE A 80 6.56 -5.15 -1.75
CA PHE A 80 5.53 -5.96 -1.14
C PHE A 80 6.29 -6.80 -0.10
N THR A 81 6.38 -6.29 1.13
CA THR A 81 6.50 -7.12 2.32
C THR A 81 5.27 -8.01 2.31
N ARG A 82 5.36 -9.08 1.51
CA ARG A 82 4.52 -10.27 1.58
C ARG A 82 4.54 -10.64 3.05
N GLY A 83 3.41 -10.39 3.71
CA GLY A 83 3.28 -10.46 5.15
C GLY A 83 4.09 -11.60 5.71
N GLU A 84 4.96 -11.25 6.66
CA GLU A 84 5.47 -12.18 7.65
C GLU A 84 4.26 -12.86 8.28
N GLY A 85 3.89 -14.01 7.69
CA GLY A 85 3.02 -14.97 8.29
C GLY A 85 3.74 -15.49 9.52
N GLN A 86 3.54 -14.78 10.63
CA GLN A 86 3.88 -15.19 11.97
C GLN A 86 2.98 -16.39 12.35
N ARG A 87 3.16 -17.51 11.66
CA ARG A 87 2.68 -18.81 12.11
C ARG A 87 3.67 -19.28 13.16
N ARG A 88 3.46 -18.82 14.39
CA ARG A 88 3.85 -19.57 15.57
C ARG A 88 3.11 -20.91 15.52
N SER A 89 3.80 -21.95 15.09
CA SER A 89 3.37 -23.33 15.37
C SER A 89 4.60 -24.25 15.43
N ASP A 90 5.52 -23.93 16.33
CA ASP A 90 6.18 -24.95 17.13
C ASP A 90 5.11 -25.35 18.17
N GLY A 91 4.57 -26.55 18.25
CA GLY A 91 5.25 -27.83 18.26
C GLY A 91 4.92 -28.48 19.62
N ARG A 92 4.28 -29.66 19.57
CA ARG A 92 3.98 -30.59 20.67
C ARG A 92 2.67 -30.39 21.46
N GLY A 93 1.76 -31.32 21.18
CA GLY A 93 0.59 -31.64 22.01
C GLY A 93 0.10 -33.04 21.66
N GLU A 94 1.00 -34.04 21.78
CA GLU A 94 0.61 -35.44 21.90
C GLU A 94 -0.30 -35.60 23.12
N GLY A 95 -1.43 -36.29 22.96
CA GLY A 95 -2.36 -36.54 24.05
C GLY A 95 -3.51 -37.44 23.62
N ARG A 96 -3.19 -38.71 23.33
CA ARG A 96 -4.18 -39.80 23.32
C ARG A 96 -4.93 -39.80 24.65
N GLY A 97 -6.25 -39.87 24.58
CA GLY A 97 -7.13 -40.06 25.73
C GLY A 97 -8.36 -40.85 25.31
N ASP A 98 -8.22 -42.18 25.35
CA ASP A 98 -9.32 -43.13 25.34
C ASP A 98 -10.34 -42.80 26.44
N GLY A 99 -11.64 -42.86 26.14
CA GLY A 99 -12.69 -42.56 27.11
C GLY A 99 -14.07 -42.99 26.66
N GLN A 100 -14.39 -44.27 26.90
CA GLN A 100 -15.71 -44.89 26.75
C GLN A 100 -16.77 -44.24 27.67
N GLY A 101 -18.03 -44.24 27.24
CA GLY A 101 -19.20 -44.01 28.10
C GLY A 101 -20.41 -43.50 27.30
N ARG A 102 -21.17 -44.34 26.59
CA ARG A 102 -22.43 -45.00 27.03
C ARG A 102 -23.54 -44.06 27.54
N ARG A 103 -24.73 -44.29 26.94
CA ARG A 103 -26.12 -44.20 27.48
C ARG A 103 -26.77 -42.80 27.51
N GLU A 104 -27.84 -42.56 26.75
CA GLU A 104 -29.27 -42.98 26.86
C GLU A 104 -30.13 -41.90 27.58
N GLY A 105 -31.34 -41.67 27.05
CA GLY A 105 -32.44 -40.90 27.68
C GLY A 105 -32.87 -39.71 26.81
N ARG A 106 -33.94 -39.72 25.99
CA ARG A 106 -35.41 -39.84 26.27
C ARG A 106 -35.95 -38.87 27.32
N GLY A 107 -37.03 -38.16 26.95
CA GLY A 107 -38.02 -37.49 27.82
C GLY A 107 -38.10 -35.98 27.55
N GLU A 108 -39.09 -35.45 26.82
CA GLU A 108 -40.52 -35.23 27.12
C GLU A 108 -40.81 -33.91 27.88
N GLY A 109 -41.55 -33.01 27.18
CA GLY A 109 -42.56 -32.05 27.70
C GLY A 109 -42.14 -30.96 28.70
N PRO A 110 -42.97 -29.95 28.98
CA PRO A 110 -44.35 -29.70 28.53
C PRO A 110 -44.51 -28.65 27.42
#